data_AF-A0A1M5DXJ0-F1
#
_entry.id   AF-A0A1M5DXJ0-F1
#
_cell.length_a   1.000
_cell.length_b   1.000
_cell.length_c   1.000
_cell.angle_alpha   90.00
_cell.angle_beta   90.00
_cell.angle_gamma   90.00
#
_symmetry.space_group_name_H-M   'P 1'
#
loop_
_entity.id
_entity.type
_entity.pdbx_description
1 polymer ?
#
loop_
_entity_poly.entity_id
_entity_poly.type
_entity_poly.pdbx_seq_one_letter_code
_entity_poly.pdbx_strand_id
1 'polypeptide(L)'
;MNHLKTGNAFFGQNTYKNYKFQEQELQETGFYSFKWRNYMPDVGRFFNIDPLSEKYAYQSHYNFSENRVIDGRELEGLEWQASRNLENKTVNLHLTYKPVNNTVGVLSNAQMSTLLQEREAQIVSSFGGKDADGNQVNITFTQSNKSTIAWEYNMGYDLSGVEKADKLGANEQDQVGVTTQGLTSKIEDTQNNRTQINVGLPINMEWSDEGQMNFENSKNRSDLAKTGAHEDGHVLGLKHTDSEVKKNPKSLIRESPVGTQISPNQRMQIIKLIENQQKKCSIMKIDNKIILLLILFLMNCSSVKSTYEKSLESDEKSGFVIRKLKLYSDQSIIYFTESFDNNLQIEVNKKIVYNKKIETIEQLGYAGSCVIENNKDVVITIDDKKQIKLNSEQLPKYKFIYIGKDKNHYKIEYTNIARSFL
;
A
#
# COMPACT_ATOMS: atom_id res chain seq x y z
N MET A 1 -23.70 20.15 -8.74
CA MET A 1 -23.74 21.15 -7.65
C MET A 1 -22.72 20.76 -6.59
N ASN A 2 -21.92 21.70 -6.10
CA ASN A 2 -20.84 21.44 -5.13
C ASN A 2 -21.43 21.21 -3.73
N HIS A 3 -21.04 20.13 -3.05
CA HIS A 3 -21.60 19.72 -1.75
C HIS A 3 -21.01 20.48 -0.55
N LEU A 4 -20.14 21.45 -0.80
CA LEU A 4 -19.72 22.44 0.18
C LEU A 4 -20.46 23.74 -0.16
N LYS A 5 -21.39 24.15 0.71
CA LYS A 5 -22.12 25.42 0.62
C LYS A 5 -21.18 26.62 0.87
N THR A 6 -20.23 26.84 -0.02
CA THR A 6 -19.41 28.05 -0.06
C THR A 6 -19.20 28.46 -1.51
N GLY A 7 -19.99 29.43 -1.96
CA GLY A 7 -19.66 30.34 -3.06
C GLY A 7 -19.79 29.79 -4.48
N ASN A 8 -20.41 30.59 -5.35
CA ASN A 8 -20.61 30.38 -6.78
C ASN A 8 -19.45 29.65 -7.48
N ALA A 9 -19.74 28.53 -8.13
CA ALA A 9 -18.81 27.91 -9.05
C ALA A 9 -18.65 28.82 -10.28
N PHE A 10 -17.50 29.51 -10.37
CA PHE A 10 -17.14 30.29 -11.55
C PHE A 10 -16.64 29.34 -12.64
N PHE A 11 -17.48 29.09 -13.64
CA PHE A 11 -17.09 28.41 -14.88
C PHE A 11 -16.48 29.45 -15.82
N GLY A 12 -15.15 29.55 -15.82
CA GLY A 12 -14.41 30.42 -16.73
C GLY A 12 -13.81 29.60 -17.86
N GLN A 13 -14.27 29.82 -19.09
CA GLN A 13 -13.68 29.24 -20.30
C GLN A 13 -12.16 29.57 -20.33
N ASN A 14 -11.31 28.54 -20.45
CA ASN A 14 -9.84 28.65 -20.48
C ASN A 14 -9.15 29.24 -19.24
N THR A 15 -9.50 28.79 -18.03
CA THR A 15 -8.75 29.15 -16.82
C THR A 15 -8.28 27.92 -16.03
N TYR A 16 -7.09 28.00 -15.43
CA TYR A 16 -6.47 26.99 -14.55
C TYR A 16 -7.34 26.58 -13.34
N LYS A 17 -8.45 27.29 -13.09
CA LYS A 17 -9.42 27.04 -12.03
C LYS A 17 -10.31 25.82 -12.27
N ASN A 18 -10.18 25.16 -13.42
CA ASN A 18 -10.92 23.94 -13.74
C ASN A 18 -10.36 22.68 -13.07
N TYR A 19 -9.08 22.69 -12.64
CA TYR A 19 -8.48 21.57 -11.91
C TYR A 19 -8.77 21.68 -10.42
N LYS A 20 -9.40 20.65 -9.83
CA LYS A 20 -9.81 20.67 -8.40
C LYS A 20 -9.46 19.36 -7.69
N PHE A 21 -10.42 18.45 -7.53
CA PHE A 21 -10.23 17.20 -6.79
C PHE A 21 -9.20 16.30 -7.47
N GLN A 22 -8.22 15.83 -6.69
CA GLN A 22 -7.05 15.06 -7.14
C GLN A 22 -6.34 15.65 -8.37
N GLU A 23 -6.38 16.98 -8.52
CA GLU A 23 -5.79 17.70 -9.67
C GLU A 23 -6.36 17.26 -11.02
N GLN A 24 -7.60 16.77 -11.04
CA GLN A 24 -8.31 16.43 -12.27
C GLN A 24 -9.20 17.60 -12.73
N GLU A 25 -9.39 17.69 -14.05
CA GLU A 25 -10.22 18.71 -14.66
C GLU A 25 -11.70 18.43 -14.37
N LEU A 26 -12.37 19.37 -13.71
CA LEU A 26 -13.80 19.38 -13.55
C LEU A 26 -14.46 19.90 -14.84
N GLN A 27 -15.21 19.02 -15.49
CA GLN A 27 -15.96 19.34 -16.69
C GLN A 27 -17.23 20.15 -16.36
N GLU A 28 -17.77 20.87 -17.33
CA GLU A 28 -18.98 21.73 -17.18
C GLU A 28 -20.19 20.94 -16.65
N THR A 29 -20.26 19.68 -17.04
CA THR A 29 -21.24 18.65 -16.64
C THR A 29 -21.08 18.19 -15.18
N GLY A 30 -20.00 18.56 -14.49
CA GLY A 30 -19.78 18.29 -13.06
C GLY A 30 -19.01 17.01 -12.74
N PHE A 31 -18.49 16.29 -13.73
CA PHE A 31 -17.61 15.14 -13.53
C PHE A 31 -16.12 15.54 -13.63
N TYR A 32 -15.27 14.79 -12.94
CA TYR A 32 -13.81 14.90 -13.06
C TYR A 32 -13.30 13.98 -14.16
N SER A 33 -12.55 14.52 -15.12
CA SER A 33 -11.96 13.73 -16.18
C SER A 33 -10.59 13.18 -15.76
N PHE A 34 -10.50 11.85 -15.61
CA PHE A 34 -9.24 11.11 -15.50
C PHE A 34 -8.87 10.57 -16.89
N LYS A 35 -7.62 10.12 -17.09
CA LYS A 35 -7.11 9.81 -18.43
C LYS A 35 -7.93 8.76 -19.18
N TRP A 36 -8.48 7.79 -18.46
CA TRP A 36 -9.21 6.65 -19.03
C TRP A 36 -10.68 6.57 -18.63
N ARG A 37 -11.09 7.30 -17.59
CA ARG A 37 -12.43 7.20 -17.02
C ARG A 37 -12.87 8.57 -16.48
N ASN A 38 -14.17 8.79 -16.38
CA ASN A 38 -14.72 10.02 -15.85
C ASN A 38 -15.44 9.75 -14.51
N TYR A 39 -15.01 10.48 -13.48
CA TYR A 39 -15.44 10.30 -12.10
C TYR A 39 -16.60 11.24 -11.77
N MET A 40 -17.68 10.67 -11.25
CA MET A 40 -18.85 11.38 -10.76
C MET A 40 -18.72 11.57 -9.24
N PRO A 41 -18.36 12.79 -8.76
CA PRO A 41 -18.13 13.04 -7.34
C PRO A 41 -19.41 13.00 -6.50
N ASP A 42 -20.57 13.20 -7.11
CA ASP A 42 -21.89 13.10 -6.48
C ASP A 42 -22.29 11.66 -6.16
N VAL A 43 -21.84 10.69 -6.97
CA VAL A 43 -22.09 9.25 -6.78
C VAL A 43 -20.88 8.53 -6.18
N GLY A 44 -19.70 9.16 -6.20
CA GLY A 44 -18.46 8.60 -5.69
C GLY A 44 -17.91 7.44 -6.54
N ARG A 45 -18.20 7.42 -7.84
CA ARG A 45 -17.85 6.31 -8.75
C ARG A 45 -17.46 6.81 -10.14
N PHE A 46 -16.76 5.98 -10.91
CA PHE A 46 -16.67 6.18 -12.35
C PHE A 46 -17.95 5.74 -13.04
N PHE A 47 -18.31 6.39 -14.14
CA PHE A 47 -19.39 5.88 -15.02
C PHE A 47 -18.86 5.07 -16.22
N ASN A 48 -17.55 5.08 -16.43
CA ASN A 48 -16.86 4.20 -17.38
C ASN A 48 -16.41 2.92 -16.67
N ILE A 49 -16.48 1.79 -17.38
CA ILE A 49 -15.91 0.51 -16.92
C ILE A 49 -14.39 0.64 -16.86
N ASP A 50 -13.78 0.14 -15.78
CA ASP A 50 -12.32 0.02 -15.67
C ASP A 50 -11.74 -0.88 -16.79
N PRO A 51 -10.84 -0.37 -17.64
CA PRO A 51 -10.17 -1.20 -18.66
C PRO A 51 -9.42 -2.41 -18.09
N LEU A 52 -9.05 -2.37 -16.80
CA LEU A 52 -8.38 -3.46 -16.08
C LEU A 52 -9.35 -4.29 -15.23
N SER A 53 -10.67 -4.12 -15.38
CA SER A 53 -11.63 -4.71 -14.45
C SER A 53 -11.57 -6.24 -14.34
N GLU A 54 -11.13 -6.94 -15.40
CA GLU A 54 -10.93 -8.39 -15.37
C GLU A 54 -9.79 -8.81 -14.42
N LYS A 55 -8.76 -7.97 -14.27
CA LYS A 55 -7.63 -8.21 -13.35
C LYS A 55 -8.01 -7.94 -11.89
N TYR A 56 -9.06 -7.14 -11.68
CA TYR A 56 -9.53 -6.70 -10.38
C TYR A 56 -10.99 -7.11 -10.14
N ALA A 57 -11.33 -8.36 -10.48
CA ALA A 57 -12.70 -8.88 -10.36
C ALA A 57 -13.26 -8.86 -8.92
N TYR A 58 -12.39 -8.67 -7.91
CA TYR A 58 -12.78 -8.50 -6.51
C TYR A 58 -13.25 -7.08 -6.18
N GLN A 59 -12.97 -6.11 -7.06
CA GLN A 59 -13.40 -4.73 -6.97
C GLN A 59 -14.62 -4.45 -7.87
N SER A 60 -15.31 -3.33 -7.63
CA SER A 60 -16.34 -2.87 -8.55
C SER A 60 -15.67 -2.29 -9.79
N HIS A 61 -16.16 -2.65 -10.98
CA HIS A 61 -15.79 -2.10 -12.30
C HIS A 61 -15.85 -0.56 -12.40
N TYR A 62 -16.45 0.09 -11.39
CA TYR A 62 -16.74 1.52 -11.30
C TYR A 62 -16.19 2.15 -10.01
N ASN A 63 -15.40 1.41 -9.22
CA ASN A 63 -14.87 1.90 -7.95
C ASN A 63 -13.95 3.10 -8.17
N PHE A 64 -13.95 4.01 -7.20
CA PHE A 64 -12.99 5.09 -7.15
C PHE A 64 -12.04 4.88 -5.96
N SER A 65 -10.75 4.79 -6.25
CA SER A 65 -9.64 4.59 -5.30
C SER A 65 -9.90 3.44 -4.34
N GLU A 66 -10.39 2.29 -4.79
CA GLU A 66 -10.65 1.16 -3.90
C GLU A 66 -11.70 1.44 -2.81
N ASN A 67 -12.52 2.48 -3.00
CA ASN A 67 -13.40 3.09 -1.99
C ASN A 67 -12.64 3.66 -0.77
N ARG A 68 -11.38 4.02 -0.95
CA ARG A 68 -10.49 4.67 0.02
C ARG A 68 -10.29 6.13 -0.36
N VAL A 69 -11.36 6.91 -0.39
CA VAL A 69 -11.35 8.27 -0.96
C VAL A 69 -10.64 9.32 -0.08
N ILE A 70 -10.37 8.97 1.19
CA ILE A 70 -9.73 9.86 2.18
C ILE A 70 -8.21 9.68 2.17
N ASP A 71 -7.74 8.43 2.06
CA ASP A 71 -6.34 8.05 2.20
C ASP A 71 -5.75 7.35 0.96
N GLY A 72 -6.58 7.10 -0.05
CA GLY A 72 -6.21 6.58 -1.36
C GLY A 72 -6.29 7.66 -2.44
N ARG A 73 -5.28 7.68 -3.31
CA ARG A 73 -5.32 8.41 -4.58
C ARG A 73 -5.80 7.44 -5.66
N GLU A 74 -6.61 7.92 -6.58
CA GLU A 74 -7.02 7.11 -7.72
C GLU A 74 -5.81 6.95 -8.66
N LEU A 75 -5.36 5.72 -8.85
CA LEU A 75 -4.20 5.38 -9.68
C LEU A 75 -4.61 4.81 -11.04
N GLU A 76 -5.84 5.09 -11.49
CA GLU A 76 -6.40 4.62 -12.76
C GLU A 76 -6.40 3.09 -12.88
N GLY A 77 -6.73 2.39 -11.78
CA GLY A 77 -6.82 0.91 -11.74
C GLY A 77 -5.52 0.18 -11.37
N LEU A 78 -4.49 0.88 -10.88
CA LEU A 78 -3.22 0.28 -10.42
C LEU A 78 -3.20 0.01 -8.91
N GLU A 79 -4.18 -0.74 -8.40
CA GLU A 79 -4.28 -1.01 -6.97
C GLU A 79 -3.38 -2.19 -6.51
N TRP A 80 -2.97 -2.15 -5.24
CA TRP A 80 -1.84 -2.83 -4.55
C TRP A 80 -1.57 -4.31 -4.92
N GLN A 81 -0.31 -4.65 -5.23
CA GLN A 81 0.17 -6.03 -5.39
C GLN A 81 0.99 -6.45 -4.17
N ALA A 82 0.69 -7.61 -3.57
CA ALA A 82 1.52 -8.20 -2.53
C ALA A 82 2.94 -8.44 -3.07
N SER A 83 3.95 -7.85 -2.42
CA SER A 83 5.34 -8.01 -2.83
C SER A 83 5.80 -9.46 -2.71
N ARG A 84 5.24 -10.28 -1.80
CA ARG A 84 5.62 -11.69 -1.60
C ARG A 84 4.58 -12.68 -2.12
N ASN A 85 5.05 -13.69 -2.85
CA ASN A 85 4.31 -14.92 -3.09
C ASN A 85 5.00 -16.06 -2.33
N LEU A 86 4.27 -16.62 -1.35
CA LEU A 86 4.76 -17.64 -0.42
C LEU A 86 4.83 -19.04 -1.05
N GLU A 87 4.04 -19.30 -2.09
CA GLU A 87 3.99 -20.60 -2.76
C GLU A 87 5.22 -20.82 -3.64
N ASN A 88 5.62 -19.78 -4.38
CA ASN A 88 6.77 -19.84 -5.29
C ASN A 88 8.05 -19.21 -4.70
N LYS A 89 7.99 -18.72 -3.45
CA LYS A 89 9.09 -18.02 -2.77
C LYS A 89 9.65 -16.87 -3.63
N THR A 90 8.78 -16.01 -4.15
CA THR A 90 9.19 -14.83 -4.91
C THR A 90 8.85 -13.54 -4.19
N VAL A 91 9.68 -12.52 -4.37
CA VAL A 91 9.44 -11.15 -3.93
C VAL A 91 9.53 -10.23 -5.14
N ASN A 92 8.45 -9.57 -5.52
CA ASN A 92 8.43 -8.59 -6.60
C ASN A 92 8.44 -7.19 -6.00
N LEU A 93 9.50 -6.43 -6.27
CA LEU A 93 9.63 -5.03 -5.91
C LEU A 93 9.42 -4.19 -7.18
N HIS A 94 8.47 -3.26 -7.12
CA HIS A 94 8.22 -2.33 -8.20
C HIS A 94 8.61 -0.92 -7.77
N LEU A 95 9.57 -0.32 -8.46
CA LEU A 95 10.06 1.02 -8.18
C LEU A 95 9.48 2.01 -9.20
N THR A 96 8.85 3.07 -8.72
CA THR A 96 8.44 4.17 -9.59
C THR A 96 9.34 5.36 -9.36
N TYR A 97 9.83 6.01 -10.41
CA TYR A 97 10.73 7.16 -10.26
C TYR A 97 10.45 8.26 -11.29
N LYS A 98 10.77 9.49 -10.91
CA LYS A 98 10.75 10.68 -11.77
C LYS A 98 12.18 10.98 -12.20
N PRO A 99 12.51 10.91 -13.50
CA PRO A 99 13.82 11.33 -13.96
C PRO A 99 13.87 12.85 -14.07
N VAL A 100 15.00 13.41 -13.65
CA VAL A 100 15.26 14.85 -13.69
C VAL A 100 16.64 15.05 -14.30
N ASN A 101 16.68 15.85 -15.37
CA ASN A 101 17.92 16.23 -16.04
C ASN A 101 18.17 17.72 -15.76
N ASN A 102 18.98 18.01 -14.72
CA ASN A 102 19.43 19.37 -14.40
C ASN A 102 20.88 19.59 -14.87
N THR A 103 21.28 18.94 -15.96
CA THR A 103 22.64 19.07 -16.48
C THR A 103 22.85 20.31 -17.36
N VAL A 104 21.87 21.21 -17.42
CA VAL A 104 21.94 22.47 -18.19
C VAL A 104 22.28 22.22 -19.67
N GLY A 105 21.69 21.17 -20.25
CA GLY A 105 21.87 20.83 -21.67
C GLY A 105 23.10 19.99 -22.01
N VAL A 106 23.92 19.61 -21.03
CA VAL A 106 25.06 18.70 -21.23
C VAL A 106 24.60 17.30 -21.65
N LEU A 107 23.60 16.74 -20.98
CA LEU A 107 22.97 15.48 -21.38
C LEU A 107 21.74 15.76 -22.26
N SER A 108 21.73 15.18 -23.46
CA SER A 108 20.53 15.07 -24.28
C SER A 108 19.51 14.11 -23.66
N ASN A 109 18.25 14.18 -24.10
CA ASN A 109 17.20 13.26 -23.67
C ASN A 109 17.54 11.79 -24.00
N ALA A 110 18.22 11.54 -25.12
CA ALA A 110 18.62 10.19 -25.51
C ALA A 110 19.71 9.63 -24.57
N GLN A 111 20.72 10.43 -24.27
CA GLN A 111 21.78 10.07 -23.34
C GLN A 111 21.23 9.87 -21.92
N MET A 112 20.31 10.73 -21.49
CA MET A 112 19.60 10.57 -20.22
C MET A 112 18.85 9.23 -20.17
N SER A 113 18.12 8.88 -21.24
CA SER A 113 17.43 7.59 -21.35
C SER A 113 18.39 6.41 -21.21
N THR A 114 19.57 6.47 -21.82
CA THR A 114 20.60 5.43 -21.70
C THR A 114 21.11 5.29 -20.26
N LEU A 115 21.41 6.40 -19.57
CA LEU A 115 21.88 6.34 -18.17
C LEU A 115 20.83 5.76 -17.23
N LEU A 116 19.56 6.10 -17.43
CA LEU A 116 18.44 5.55 -16.65
C LEU A 116 18.33 4.03 -16.85
N GLN A 117 18.40 3.55 -18.10
CA GLN A 117 18.38 2.11 -18.40
C GLN A 117 19.56 1.36 -17.79
N GLU A 118 20.77 1.93 -17.85
CA GLU A 118 21.96 1.32 -17.26
C GLU A 118 21.88 1.28 -15.73
N ARG A 119 21.33 2.34 -15.09
CA ARG A 119 21.05 2.35 -13.65
C ARG A 119 20.00 1.29 -13.26
N GLU A 120 18.90 1.17 -14.00
CA GLU A 120 17.89 0.12 -13.80
C GLU A 120 18.53 -1.28 -13.88
N ALA A 121 19.34 -1.54 -14.91
CA ALA A 121 20.04 -2.81 -15.08
C ALA A 121 21.00 -3.09 -13.92
N GLN A 122 21.73 -2.07 -13.44
CA GLN A 122 22.60 -2.19 -12.28
C GLN A 122 21.80 -2.51 -11.01
N ILE A 123 20.65 -1.87 -10.80
CA ILE A 123 19.78 -2.17 -9.66
C ILE A 123 19.24 -3.60 -9.73
N VAL A 124 18.75 -4.05 -10.88
CA VAL A 124 18.28 -5.44 -11.06
C VAL A 124 19.38 -6.44 -10.74
N SER A 125 20.60 -6.18 -11.23
CA SER A 125 21.76 -7.03 -10.99
C SER A 125 22.17 -7.07 -9.51
N SER A 126 22.19 -5.92 -8.84
CA SER A 126 22.62 -5.83 -7.43
C SER A 126 21.56 -6.33 -6.47
N PHE A 127 20.35 -5.78 -6.57
CA PHE A 127 19.29 -5.94 -5.60
C PHE A 127 18.37 -7.14 -5.91
N GLY A 128 18.30 -7.57 -7.17
CA GLY A 128 17.66 -8.83 -7.54
C GLY A 128 18.47 -10.05 -7.08
N GLY A 129 17.84 -11.22 -7.12
CA GLY A 129 18.47 -12.48 -6.66
C GLY A 129 17.91 -12.98 -5.33
N LYS A 130 18.57 -13.96 -4.72
CA LYS A 130 18.07 -14.61 -3.51
C LYS A 130 18.27 -13.74 -2.26
N ASP A 131 17.22 -13.59 -1.46
CA ASP A 131 17.31 -13.09 -0.07
C ASP A 131 17.82 -14.19 0.87
N ALA A 132 18.08 -13.86 2.14
CA ALA A 132 18.63 -14.84 3.09
C ALA A 132 17.65 -15.97 3.48
N ASP A 133 16.35 -15.82 3.19
CA ASP A 133 15.34 -16.87 3.36
C ASP A 133 15.20 -17.74 2.09
N GLY A 134 15.97 -17.44 1.03
CA GLY A 134 15.93 -18.14 -0.25
C GLY A 134 14.81 -17.70 -1.18
N ASN A 135 14.13 -16.59 -0.89
CA ASN A 135 13.14 -16.01 -1.80
C ASN A 135 13.84 -15.34 -2.98
N GLN A 136 13.31 -15.53 -4.19
CA GLN A 136 13.80 -14.85 -5.39
C GLN A 136 13.25 -13.43 -5.45
N VAL A 137 14.12 -12.43 -5.34
CA VAL A 137 13.77 -11.01 -5.48
C VAL A 137 13.85 -10.62 -6.96
N ASN A 138 12.76 -10.06 -7.47
CA ASN A 138 12.63 -9.52 -8.82
C ASN A 138 12.34 -8.02 -8.70
N ILE A 139 12.93 -7.24 -9.59
CA ILE A 139 12.80 -5.78 -9.58
C ILE A 139 12.29 -5.32 -10.94
N THR A 140 11.31 -4.43 -10.90
CA THR A 140 10.72 -3.81 -12.08
C THR A 140 10.56 -2.31 -11.85
N PHE A 141 10.44 -1.55 -12.93
CA PHE A 141 10.42 -0.10 -12.87
C PHE A 141 9.24 0.51 -13.60
N THR A 142 8.87 1.72 -13.22
CA THR A 142 8.02 2.60 -14.03
C THR A 142 8.50 4.04 -13.89
N GLN A 143 8.87 4.63 -15.01
CA GLN A 143 9.18 6.04 -15.10
C GLN A 143 7.87 6.85 -15.08
N SER A 144 7.76 7.82 -14.16
CA SER A 144 6.59 8.69 -14.05
C SER A 144 6.96 10.05 -13.48
N ASN A 145 6.54 11.12 -14.17
CA ASN A 145 6.71 12.49 -13.68
C ASN A 145 5.94 12.78 -12.38
N LYS A 146 5.03 11.89 -11.98
CA LYS A 146 4.25 11.97 -10.74
C LYS A 146 4.87 11.17 -9.59
N SER A 147 5.99 10.47 -9.80
CA SER A 147 6.64 9.73 -8.72
C SER A 147 7.19 10.68 -7.65
N THR A 148 7.10 10.24 -6.41
CA THR A 148 7.65 10.88 -5.20
C THR A 148 9.12 10.52 -4.98
N ILE A 149 9.66 9.56 -5.73
CA ILE A 149 11.10 9.29 -5.79
C ILE A 149 11.66 9.97 -7.05
N ALA A 150 12.63 10.85 -6.88
CA ALA A 150 13.30 11.54 -7.99
C ALA A 150 14.74 11.03 -8.20
N TRP A 151 15.07 10.74 -9.46
CA TRP A 151 16.42 10.43 -9.90
C TRP A 151 16.97 11.60 -10.71
N GLU A 152 17.88 12.35 -10.11
CA GLU A 152 18.41 13.57 -10.69
C GLU A 152 19.85 13.41 -11.15
N TYR A 153 20.13 13.93 -12.34
CA TYR A 153 21.47 14.04 -12.89
C TYR A 153 21.78 15.53 -13.03
N ASN A 154 22.85 15.96 -12.37
CA ASN A 154 23.16 17.36 -12.16
C ASN A 154 24.62 17.65 -12.53
N MET A 155 24.96 18.92 -12.80
CA MET A 155 26.35 19.39 -12.94
C MET A 155 26.99 19.79 -11.60
N GLY A 156 26.20 19.83 -10.53
CA GLY A 156 26.56 20.19 -9.16
C GLY A 156 25.44 19.77 -8.21
N TYR A 157 25.68 19.76 -6.90
CA TYR A 157 24.70 19.27 -5.94
C TYR A 157 23.72 20.34 -5.47
N ASP A 158 22.45 19.94 -5.33
CA ASP A 158 21.46 20.67 -4.55
C ASP A 158 21.36 20.05 -3.14
N LEU A 159 21.82 20.80 -2.13
CA LEU A 159 21.73 20.39 -0.73
C LEU A 159 20.34 20.64 -0.12
N SER A 160 19.41 21.27 -0.84
CA SER A 160 18.07 21.55 -0.35
C SER A 160 17.32 20.26 0.00
N GLY A 161 16.82 20.15 1.24
CA GLY A 161 16.07 18.96 1.67
C GLY A 161 16.92 17.70 1.90
N VAL A 162 18.26 17.80 1.83
CA VAL A 162 19.17 16.73 2.24
C VAL A 162 19.28 16.72 3.77
N GLU A 163 19.08 15.55 4.37
CA GLU A 163 19.10 15.38 5.82
C GLU A 163 20.45 15.79 6.41
N LYS A 164 20.43 16.66 7.42
CA LYS A 164 21.62 17.18 8.13
C LYS A 164 22.53 18.08 7.30
N ALA A 165 22.19 18.44 6.06
CA ALA A 165 22.96 19.39 5.27
C ALA A 165 22.94 20.80 5.88
N ASP A 166 21.87 21.14 6.60
CA ASP A 166 21.70 22.37 7.40
C ASP A 166 22.69 22.48 8.58
N LYS A 167 23.31 21.36 8.97
CA LYS A 167 24.30 21.30 10.07
C LYS A 167 25.75 21.40 9.59
N LEU A 168 25.97 21.39 8.29
CA LEU A 168 27.31 21.56 7.70
C LEU A 168 27.69 23.04 7.70
N GLY A 169 28.96 23.34 7.99
CA GLY A 169 29.50 24.69 7.80
C GLY A 169 29.58 25.05 6.31
N ALA A 170 29.62 26.34 5.97
CA ALA A 170 29.67 26.80 4.58
C ALA A 170 30.82 26.15 3.77
N ASN A 171 32.01 26.03 4.38
CA ASN A 171 33.16 25.37 3.74
C ASN A 171 32.95 23.86 3.52
N GLU A 172 32.19 23.19 4.39
CA GLU A 172 31.87 21.77 4.25
C GLU A 172 30.79 21.56 3.18
N GLN A 173 29.82 22.48 3.09
CA GLN A 173 28.84 22.50 2.00
C GLN A 173 29.51 22.70 0.64
N ASP A 174 30.48 23.61 0.56
CA ASP A 174 31.27 23.85 -0.66
C ASP A 174 32.08 22.61 -1.05
N GLN A 175 32.71 21.92 -0.08
CA GLN A 175 33.45 20.67 -0.35
C GLN A 175 32.54 19.54 -0.81
N VAL A 176 31.39 19.33 -0.15
CA VAL A 176 30.38 18.35 -0.57
C VAL A 176 29.88 18.66 -1.99
N GLY A 177 29.79 19.94 -2.36
CA GLY A 177 29.41 20.39 -3.70
C GLY A 177 30.36 19.95 -4.81
N VAL A 178 31.64 19.70 -4.52
CA VAL A 178 32.68 19.44 -5.53
C VAL A 178 33.35 18.07 -5.45
N THR A 179 33.21 17.30 -4.38
CA THR A 179 33.87 15.97 -4.25
C THR A 179 32.92 14.78 -4.19
N THR A 180 31.66 15.00 -3.84
CA THR A 180 30.67 13.93 -3.71
C THR A 180 30.34 13.36 -5.08
N GLN A 181 30.11 12.04 -5.24
CA GLN A 181 29.76 11.43 -6.54
C GLN A 181 28.25 11.20 -6.70
N GLY A 182 27.57 10.87 -5.60
CA GLY A 182 26.13 10.72 -5.51
C GLY A 182 25.64 11.20 -4.15
N LEU A 183 24.36 11.58 -4.07
CA LEU A 183 23.76 12.03 -2.82
C LEU A 183 22.29 11.62 -2.72
N THR A 184 21.96 10.88 -1.68
CA THR A 184 20.58 10.62 -1.25
C THR A 184 20.11 11.65 -0.22
N SER A 185 18.90 12.16 -0.40
CA SER A 185 18.34 13.20 0.48
C SER A 185 18.01 12.68 1.87
N LYS A 186 17.47 11.47 2.00
CA LYS A 186 17.19 10.82 3.29
C LYS A 186 17.50 9.34 3.25
N ILE A 187 18.09 8.82 4.32
CA ILE A 187 18.30 7.38 4.47
C ILE A 187 17.02 6.75 5.02
N GLU A 188 16.66 5.56 4.54
CA GLU A 188 15.45 4.84 4.99
C GLU A 188 14.12 5.58 4.72
N ASP A 189 13.96 6.25 3.58
CA ASP A 189 12.65 6.78 3.15
C ASP A 189 12.35 6.25 1.75
N THR A 190 11.60 5.16 1.67
CA THR A 190 11.26 4.48 0.42
C THR A 190 9.97 5.01 -0.20
N GLN A 191 9.35 6.05 0.38
CA GLN A 191 8.07 6.59 -0.08
C GLN A 191 8.22 7.99 -0.68
N ASN A 192 9.17 8.79 -0.21
CA ASN A 192 9.43 10.13 -0.72
C ASN A 192 10.91 10.48 -0.61
N ASN A 193 11.62 10.52 -1.75
CA ASN A 193 13.06 10.72 -1.72
C ASN A 193 13.62 11.31 -3.01
N ARG A 194 14.87 11.75 -2.96
CA ARG A 194 15.60 12.27 -4.10
C ARG A 194 17.04 11.81 -4.03
N THR A 195 17.49 11.13 -5.09
CA THR A 195 18.88 10.77 -5.32
C THR A 195 19.46 11.66 -6.41
N GLN A 196 20.68 12.15 -6.22
CA GLN A 196 21.38 13.01 -7.15
C GLN A 196 22.69 12.36 -7.59
N ILE A 197 23.04 12.46 -8.86
CA ILE A 197 24.33 12.05 -9.41
C ILE A 197 24.96 13.25 -10.09
N ASN A 198 26.21 13.57 -9.75
CA ASN A 198 26.93 14.67 -10.39
C ASN A 198 27.71 14.15 -11.60
N VAL A 199 27.27 14.51 -12.80
CA VAL A 199 27.94 14.12 -14.05
C VAL A 199 29.08 15.08 -14.43
N GLY A 200 29.16 16.23 -13.76
CA GLY A 200 30.20 17.23 -13.96
C GLY A 200 31.56 16.85 -13.36
N LEU A 201 31.62 15.82 -12.52
CA LEU A 201 32.88 15.40 -11.90
C LEU A 201 33.67 14.44 -12.81
N PRO A 202 34.97 14.71 -13.04
CA PRO A 202 35.83 13.85 -13.85
C PRO A 202 35.86 12.38 -13.40
N ILE A 203 35.68 12.14 -12.10
CA ILE A 203 35.66 10.78 -11.52
C ILE A 203 34.41 9.98 -11.92
N ASN A 204 33.33 10.67 -12.30
CA ASN A 204 32.07 10.08 -12.72
C ASN A 204 31.95 10.04 -14.24
N MET A 205 32.46 11.07 -14.91
CA MET A 205 32.49 11.14 -16.37
C MET A 205 33.72 11.90 -16.82
N GLU A 206 34.53 11.29 -17.67
CA GLU A 206 35.68 11.95 -18.26
C GLU A 206 35.22 13.03 -19.25
N TRP A 207 35.99 14.11 -19.36
CA TRP A 207 35.74 15.23 -20.27
C TRP A 207 36.95 15.40 -21.18
N SER A 208 36.71 15.74 -22.45
CA SER A 208 37.76 16.13 -23.37
C SER A 208 38.34 17.50 -23.02
N ASP A 209 39.52 17.82 -23.57
CA ASP A 209 40.13 19.15 -23.44
C ASP A 209 39.26 20.28 -24.02
N GLU A 210 38.31 19.92 -24.90
CA GLU A 210 37.33 20.82 -25.51
C GLU A 210 36.07 21.01 -24.64
N GLY A 211 36.05 20.43 -23.44
CA GLY A 211 34.93 20.51 -22.51
C GLY A 211 33.73 19.65 -22.92
N GLN A 212 33.94 18.63 -23.77
CA GLN A 212 32.90 17.68 -24.13
C GLN A 212 32.94 16.44 -23.25
N MET A 213 31.80 16.08 -22.71
CA MET A 213 31.64 14.91 -21.86
C MET A 213 31.76 13.62 -22.68
N ASN A 214 32.63 12.69 -22.26
CA ASN A 214 32.88 11.42 -22.94
C ASN A 214 31.78 10.38 -22.62
N PHE A 215 30.57 10.66 -23.10
CA PHE A 215 29.40 9.85 -22.85
C PHE A 215 29.51 8.43 -23.43
N GLU A 216 30.13 8.29 -24.60
CA GLU A 216 30.20 7.02 -25.32
C GLU A 216 31.10 5.98 -24.63
N ASN A 217 31.93 6.40 -23.67
CA ASN A 217 32.69 5.49 -22.81
C ASN A 217 31.75 4.70 -21.88
N SER A 218 31.58 3.41 -22.19
CA SER A 218 30.71 2.50 -21.42
C SER A 218 31.16 2.28 -19.98
N LYS A 219 32.45 2.44 -19.67
CA LYS A 219 32.95 2.36 -18.29
C LYS A 219 32.42 3.53 -17.47
N ASN A 220 32.46 4.75 -18.00
CA ASN A 220 31.98 5.95 -17.30
C ASN A 220 30.48 5.85 -17.01
N ARG A 221 29.70 5.42 -18.00
CA ARG A 221 28.25 5.19 -17.80
C ARG A 221 27.97 4.08 -16.79
N SER A 222 28.75 3.00 -16.81
CA SER A 222 28.66 1.93 -15.80
C SER A 222 28.97 2.43 -14.39
N ASP A 223 29.97 3.30 -14.22
CA ASP A 223 30.33 3.85 -12.91
C ASP A 223 29.27 4.83 -12.40
N LEU A 224 28.65 5.63 -13.27
CA LEU A 224 27.45 6.43 -12.95
C LEU A 224 26.27 5.54 -12.52
N ALA A 225 26.01 4.44 -13.24
CA ALA A 225 24.95 3.51 -12.89
C ALA A 225 25.15 2.88 -11.50
N LYS A 226 26.39 2.51 -11.15
CA LYS A 226 26.76 2.02 -9.81
C LYS A 226 26.54 3.09 -8.75
N THR A 227 26.96 4.32 -9.03
CA THR A 227 26.77 5.46 -8.12
C THR A 227 25.28 5.70 -7.86
N GLY A 228 24.45 5.71 -8.91
CA GLY A 228 23.00 5.81 -8.76
C GLY A 228 22.40 4.68 -7.92
N ALA A 229 22.78 3.43 -8.22
CA ALA A 229 22.31 2.27 -7.47
C ALA A 229 22.80 2.26 -6.00
N HIS A 230 23.98 2.82 -5.72
CA HIS A 230 24.49 3.05 -4.36
C HIS A 230 23.60 4.00 -3.59
N GLU A 231 23.25 5.14 -4.18
CA GLU A 231 22.33 6.11 -3.60
C GLU A 231 20.94 5.50 -3.36
N ASP A 232 20.42 4.71 -4.30
CA ASP A 232 19.18 3.95 -4.10
C ASP A 232 19.30 2.96 -2.93
N GLY A 233 20.49 2.40 -2.70
CA GLY A 233 20.78 1.59 -1.53
C GLY A 233 20.59 2.34 -0.21
N HIS A 234 20.95 3.61 -0.17
CA HIS A 234 20.71 4.50 0.98
C HIS A 234 19.23 4.84 1.17
N VAL A 235 18.49 5.07 0.08
CA VAL A 235 17.02 5.20 0.11
C VAL A 235 16.41 3.96 0.77
N LEU A 236 16.94 2.78 0.44
CA LEU A 236 16.54 1.48 0.97
C LEU A 236 17.19 1.11 2.31
N GLY A 237 17.89 2.06 2.93
CA GLY A 237 18.36 1.99 4.31
C GLY A 237 19.69 1.30 4.56
N LEU A 238 20.41 0.92 3.50
CA LEU A 238 21.77 0.40 3.66
C LEU A 238 22.74 1.53 4.03
N LYS A 239 23.74 1.24 4.86
CA LYS A 239 24.70 2.24 5.35
C LYS A 239 26.14 1.74 5.21
N HIS A 240 27.07 2.66 4.96
CA HIS A 240 28.51 2.33 4.90
C HIS A 240 29.03 1.70 6.19
N THR A 241 28.40 2.04 7.33
CA THR A 241 28.74 1.54 8.66
C THR A 241 28.37 0.08 8.88
N ASP A 242 27.54 -0.51 8.02
CA ASP A 242 27.05 -1.88 8.18
C ASP A 242 28.22 -2.88 8.16
N SER A 243 28.21 -3.82 9.11
CA SER A 243 29.32 -4.76 9.30
C SER A 243 29.60 -5.63 8.07
N GLU A 244 28.58 -5.88 7.25
CA GLU A 244 28.68 -6.67 6.01
C GLU A 244 29.36 -5.89 4.87
N VAL A 245 29.20 -4.56 4.85
CA VAL A 245 29.81 -3.68 3.83
C VAL A 245 31.32 -3.63 4.02
N LYS A 246 31.79 -3.48 5.27
CA LYS A 246 33.23 -3.40 5.58
C LYS A 246 34.00 -4.65 5.16
N LYS A 247 33.35 -5.81 5.17
CA LYS A 247 33.96 -7.12 4.89
C LYS A 247 33.91 -7.52 3.42
N ASN A 248 33.10 -6.87 2.59
CA ASN A 248 32.90 -7.24 1.20
C ASN A 248 33.48 -6.20 0.23
N PRO A 249 34.61 -6.47 -0.45
CA PRO A 249 35.20 -5.53 -1.41
C PRO A 249 34.35 -5.31 -2.66
N LYS A 250 33.34 -6.15 -2.92
CA LYS A 250 32.37 -6.00 -4.01
C LYS A 250 31.07 -5.32 -3.58
N SER A 251 30.99 -4.83 -2.35
CA SER A 251 29.78 -4.20 -1.84
C SER A 251 29.42 -2.96 -2.63
N LEU A 252 28.17 -2.90 -3.09
CA LEU A 252 27.60 -1.71 -3.70
C LEU A 252 27.58 -0.53 -2.73
N ILE A 253 27.61 -0.75 -1.41
CA ILE A 253 27.46 0.31 -0.39
C ILE A 253 28.83 0.70 0.21
N ARG A 254 29.95 0.41 -0.46
CA ARG A 254 31.26 0.91 -0.04
C ARG A 254 31.46 2.34 -0.55
N GLU A 255 32.15 3.18 0.24
CA GLU A 255 32.44 4.58 -0.09
C GLU A 255 33.18 4.78 -1.41
N SER A 256 34.29 4.06 -1.65
CA SER A 256 34.97 4.07 -2.95
C SER A 256 36.06 2.97 -3.06
N PRO A 257 36.28 2.37 -4.25
CA PRO A 257 35.37 2.37 -5.39
C PRO A 257 34.10 1.58 -5.05
N VAL A 258 32.98 2.02 -5.64
CA VAL A 258 31.67 1.39 -5.46
C VAL A 258 31.68 0.00 -6.13
N GLY A 259 31.21 -1.01 -5.40
CA GLY A 259 31.05 -2.37 -5.93
C GLY A 259 29.78 -2.54 -6.76
N THR A 260 29.32 -3.78 -6.89
CA THR A 260 28.12 -4.11 -7.70
C THR A 260 27.15 -5.03 -6.99
N GLN A 261 27.40 -5.40 -5.74
CA GLN A 261 26.66 -6.46 -5.07
C GLN A 261 26.15 -6.03 -3.69
N ILE A 262 24.95 -6.49 -3.35
CA ILE A 262 24.48 -6.52 -1.97
C ILE A 262 24.27 -7.97 -1.53
N SER A 263 24.38 -8.21 -0.22
CA SER A 263 24.24 -9.55 0.36
C SER A 263 22.77 -10.01 0.37
N PRO A 264 22.50 -11.32 0.49
CA PRO A 264 21.16 -11.83 0.74
C PRO A 264 20.51 -11.25 2.02
N ASN A 265 21.30 -10.94 3.05
CA ASN A 265 20.83 -10.30 4.28
C ASN A 265 20.39 -8.86 4.02
N GLN A 266 21.18 -8.10 3.25
CA GLN A 266 20.83 -6.74 2.83
C GLN A 266 19.53 -6.75 2.02
N ARG A 267 19.35 -7.69 1.07
CA ARG A 267 18.06 -7.84 0.36
C ARG A 267 16.90 -8.06 1.32
N MET A 268 17.06 -8.95 2.31
CA MET A 268 16.02 -9.18 3.32
C MET A 268 15.70 -7.93 4.14
N GLN A 269 16.72 -7.18 4.57
CA GLN A 269 16.56 -5.93 5.32
C GLN A 269 15.77 -4.90 4.52
N ILE A 270 16.12 -4.73 3.25
CA ILE A 270 15.41 -3.85 2.31
C ILE A 270 13.94 -4.24 2.20
N ILE A 271 13.64 -5.53 1.98
CA ILE A 271 12.25 -5.97 1.85
C ILE A 271 11.46 -5.68 3.12
N LYS A 272 12.05 -5.96 4.30
CA LYS A 272 11.41 -5.65 5.59
C LYS A 272 11.16 -4.15 5.75
N LEU A 273 12.11 -3.30 5.35
CA LEU A 273 11.95 -1.85 5.39
C LEU A 273 10.79 -1.40 4.49
N ILE A 274 10.78 -1.84 3.23
CA ILE A 274 9.72 -1.53 2.26
C ILE A 274 8.37 -1.99 2.80
N GLU A 275 8.25 -3.23 3.27
CA GLU A 275 7.00 -3.78 3.84
C GLU A 275 6.52 -2.98 5.06
N ASN A 276 7.46 -2.51 5.89
CA ASN A 276 7.15 -1.69 7.06
C ASN A 276 6.70 -0.28 6.69
N GLN A 277 7.29 0.33 5.66
CA GLN A 277 6.98 1.70 5.24
C GLN A 277 5.75 1.77 4.33
N GLN A 278 5.48 0.71 3.57
CA GLN A 278 4.27 0.55 2.79
C GLN A 278 3.01 0.29 3.65
N LYS A 279 3.10 0.40 4.98
CA LYS A 279 2.13 -0.09 5.99
C LYS A 279 0.76 -0.51 5.41
N LYS A 280 0.51 -1.81 5.52
CA LYS A 280 -0.83 -2.42 5.61
C LYS A 280 -1.74 -1.54 6.50
N CYS A 281 -2.98 -1.31 6.08
CA CYS A 281 -4.07 -1.05 7.03
C CYS A 281 -3.95 -2.07 8.18
N SER A 282 -3.76 -1.56 9.40
CA SER A 282 -3.20 -2.28 10.55
C SER A 282 -3.78 -3.67 10.81
N ILE A 283 -2.92 -4.69 10.79
CA ILE A 283 -3.04 -5.87 11.67
C ILE A 283 -1.92 -5.71 12.71
N MET A 284 -2.31 -5.34 13.92
CA MET A 284 -1.42 -5.22 15.07
C MET A 284 -0.97 -6.62 15.50
N LYS A 285 0.34 -6.90 15.50
CA LYS A 285 0.88 -8.11 16.14
C LYS A 285 0.74 -7.97 17.65
N ILE A 286 0.14 -8.98 18.27
CA ILE A 286 0.04 -9.14 19.72
C ILE A 286 1.35 -9.79 20.19
N ASP A 287 2.04 -9.16 21.13
CA ASP A 287 3.10 -9.79 21.90
C ASP A 287 2.49 -10.75 22.93
N ASN A 288 2.96 -11.99 22.89
CA ASN A 288 2.64 -13.03 23.86
C ASN A 288 3.11 -12.62 25.26
N LYS A 289 2.19 -12.17 26.12
CA LYS A 289 2.31 -12.33 27.57
C LYS A 289 1.08 -13.02 28.12
N ILE A 290 1.33 -14.24 28.59
CA ILE A 290 0.51 -15.06 29.45
C ILE A 290 -0.06 -14.21 30.59
N ILE A 291 -1.38 -14.10 30.69
CA ILE A 291 -2.09 -13.97 31.97
C ILE A 291 -3.27 -14.93 31.95
N LEU A 292 -3.05 -16.02 32.67
CA LEU A 292 -4.06 -16.93 33.19
C LEU A 292 -4.89 -16.15 34.24
N LEU A 293 -6.19 -15.96 34.04
CA LEU A 293 -7.09 -15.75 35.18
C LEU A 293 -8.48 -16.34 34.91
N LEU A 294 -8.81 -17.24 35.83
CA LEU A 294 -10.01 -18.06 35.96
C LEU A 294 -11.15 -17.23 36.59
N ILE A 295 -12.39 -17.57 36.19
CA ILE A 295 -13.65 -17.45 36.96
C ILE A 295 -14.24 -16.03 37.12
N LEU A 296 -15.43 -15.81 36.54
CA LEU A 296 -16.68 -15.74 37.32
C LEU A 296 -17.93 -15.79 36.42
N PHE A 297 -18.77 -16.78 36.70
CA PHE A 297 -20.16 -16.86 36.28
C PHE A 297 -20.91 -15.62 36.80
N LEU A 298 -21.37 -14.76 35.90
CA LEU A 298 -22.47 -13.84 36.19
C LEU A 298 -23.53 -14.04 35.11
N MET A 299 -24.58 -14.76 35.49
CA MET A 299 -25.88 -14.69 34.85
C MET A 299 -26.30 -13.22 34.82
N ASN A 300 -26.14 -12.57 33.66
CA ASN A 300 -26.86 -11.34 33.39
C ASN A 300 -28.04 -11.70 32.49
N CYS A 301 -29.24 -11.65 33.09
CA CYS A 301 -30.52 -11.59 32.41
C CYS A 301 -30.46 -10.45 31.38
N SER A 302 -30.13 -10.80 30.15
CA SER A 302 -30.25 -9.92 29.00
C SER A 302 -30.85 -10.82 27.93
N SER A 303 -32.14 -10.59 27.64
CA SER A 303 -32.95 -11.50 26.83
C SER A 303 -32.35 -11.59 25.43
N VAL A 304 -31.69 -12.70 25.14
CA VAL A 304 -31.35 -13.09 23.78
C VAL A 304 -32.61 -13.68 23.19
N LYS A 305 -33.16 -13.05 22.14
CA LYS A 305 -34.34 -13.55 21.43
C LYS A 305 -33.91 -14.04 20.05
N SER A 306 -34.07 -15.33 19.81
CA SER A 306 -33.80 -15.93 18.51
C SER A 306 -35.08 -16.07 17.69
N THR A 307 -35.04 -15.67 16.43
CA THR A 307 -36.11 -15.87 15.44
C THR A 307 -35.56 -16.66 14.25
N TYR A 308 -36.36 -17.59 13.74
CA TYR A 308 -36.00 -18.43 12.61
C TYR A 308 -37.00 -18.19 11.49
N GLU A 309 -36.51 -17.86 10.31
CA GLU A 309 -37.36 -17.68 9.15
C GLU A 309 -37.93 -19.05 8.69
N LYS A 310 -39.20 -19.07 8.31
CA LYS A 310 -39.87 -20.32 7.89
C LYS A 310 -39.36 -20.85 6.54
N SER A 311 -38.85 -19.98 5.67
CA SER A 311 -38.31 -20.37 4.37
C SER A 311 -36.86 -20.83 4.52
N LEU A 312 -36.60 -22.10 4.20
CA LEU A 312 -35.24 -22.65 4.14
C LEU A 312 -34.60 -22.48 2.76
N GLU A 313 -35.35 -22.03 1.76
CA GLU A 313 -34.80 -21.75 0.43
C GLU A 313 -34.38 -20.28 0.33
N SER A 314 -33.22 -20.06 -0.28
CA SER A 314 -32.72 -18.72 -0.60
C SER A 314 -33.35 -18.21 -1.89
N ASP A 315 -33.78 -16.94 -1.91
CA ASP A 315 -34.20 -16.30 -3.16
C ASP A 315 -33.00 -16.08 -4.11
N GLU A 316 -33.28 -15.69 -5.36
CA GLU A 316 -32.23 -15.52 -6.37
C GLU A 316 -31.17 -14.49 -5.97
N LYS A 317 -31.59 -13.39 -5.33
CA LYS A 317 -30.71 -12.32 -4.85
C LYS A 317 -29.79 -12.81 -3.74
N SER A 318 -30.32 -13.60 -2.82
CA SER A 318 -29.60 -14.20 -1.70
C SER A 318 -28.66 -15.29 -2.19
N GLY A 319 -29.08 -16.09 -3.18
CA GLY A 319 -28.22 -17.02 -3.90
C GLY A 319 -27.04 -16.33 -4.57
N PHE A 320 -27.26 -15.14 -5.14
CA PHE A 320 -26.17 -14.30 -5.67
C PHE A 320 -25.20 -13.85 -4.56
N VAL A 321 -25.72 -13.42 -3.39
CA VAL A 321 -24.87 -13.06 -2.23
C VAL A 321 -24.06 -14.26 -1.73
N ILE A 322 -24.68 -15.45 -1.59
CA ILE A 322 -24.00 -16.70 -1.20
C ILE A 322 -22.85 -17.01 -2.16
N ARG A 323 -23.10 -16.95 -3.48
CA ARG A 323 -22.08 -17.17 -4.51
C ARG A 323 -20.95 -16.14 -4.46
N LYS A 324 -21.31 -14.86 -4.28
CA LYS A 324 -20.34 -13.75 -4.23
C LYS A 324 -19.43 -13.84 -3.01
N LEU A 325 -19.99 -14.21 -1.85
CA LEU A 325 -19.24 -14.46 -0.62
C LEU A 325 -18.50 -15.80 -0.63
N LYS A 326 -18.69 -16.64 -1.66
CA LYS A 326 -18.17 -18.01 -1.77
C LYS A 326 -18.48 -18.86 -0.53
N LEU A 327 -19.68 -18.70 0.04
CA LEU A 327 -20.10 -19.47 1.21
C LEU A 327 -20.34 -20.93 0.83
N TYR A 328 -19.55 -21.83 1.42
CA TYR A 328 -19.73 -23.28 1.27
C TYR A 328 -20.97 -23.77 2.02
N SER A 329 -21.38 -25.02 1.78
CA SER A 329 -22.59 -25.61 2.39
C SER A 329 -22.53 -25.63 3.92
N ASP A 330 -21.35 -25.87 4.47
CA ASP A 330 -21.04 -25.91 5.90
C ASP A 330 -20.65 -24.55 6.50
N GLN A 331 -20.89 -23.47 5.77
CA GLN A 331 -20.61 -22.11 6.23
C GLN A 331 -21.86 -21.24 6.27
N SER A 332 -21.84 -20.31 7.22
CA SER A 332 -22.82 -19.23 7.36
C SER A 332 -22.09 -17.93 7.64
N ILE A 333 -22.71 -16.80 7.33
CA ILE A 333 -22.19 -15.48 7.67
C ILE A 333 -23.03 -14.88 8.81
N ILE A 334 -22.34 -14.34 9.81
CA ILE A 334 -22.94 -13.55 10.87
C ILE A 334 -22.77 -12.07 10.51
N TYR A 335 -23.84 -11.30 10.62
CA TYR A 335 -23.87 -9.86 10.52
C TYR A 335 -24.22 -9.26 11.87
N PHE A 336 -23.45 -8.27 12.31
CA PHE A 336 -23.74 -7.45 13.48
C PHE A 336 -24.35 -6.14 13.01
N THR A 337 -25.54 -5.84 13.47
CA THR A 337 -26.35 -4.71 13.01
C THR A 337 -26.85 -3.91 14.20
N GLU A 338 -26.95 -2.60 14.05
CA GLU A 338 -27.56 -1.68 15.03
C GLU A 338 -26.85 -1.61 16.41
N SER A 339 -26.49 -0.39 16.85
CA SER A 339 -26.07 -0.03 18.22
C SER A 339 -24.91 -0.82 18.85
N PHE A 340 -23.97 -1.34 18.05
CA PHE A 340 -22.72 -1.90 18.53
C PHE A 340 -21.66 -0.81 18.69
N ASP A 341 -20.97 -0.82 19.82
CA ASP A 341 -19.69 -0.15 20.08
C ASP A 341 -19.01 -1.00 21.16
N ASN A 342 -18.51 -2.16 20.73
CA ASN A 342 -18.11 -3.23 21.63
C ASN A 342 -16.91 -4.01 21.07
N ASN A 343 -16.11 -4.57 21.96
CA ASN A 343 -15.14 -5.61 21.62
C ASN A 343 -15.88 -6.92 21.41
N LEU A 344 -15.66 -7.54 20.25
CA LEU A 344 -16.34 -8.76 19.86
C LEU A 344 -15.33 -9.88 19.63
N GLN A 345 -15.51 -10.99 20.34
CA GLN A 345 -14.78 -12.24 20.14
C GLN A 345 -15.75 -13.34 19.71
N ILE A 346 -15.40 -14.12 18.68
CA ILE A 346 -16.17 -15.27 18.22
C ILE A 346 -15.27 -16.48 18.24
N GLU A 347 -15.77 -17.52 18.89
CA GLU A 347 -15.14 -18.83 18.98
C GLU A 347 -15.97 -19.84 18.20
N VAL A 348 -15.29 -20.59 17.33
CA VAL A 348 -15.84 -21.76 16.64
C VAL A 348 -15.09 -22.96 17.16
N ASN A 349 -15.80 -23.88 17.82
CA ASN A 349 -15.21 -25.05 18.48
C ASN A 349 -14.03 -24.69 19.41
N LYS A 350 -14.22 -23.67 20.27
CA LYS A 350 -13.22 -23.13 21.22
C LYS A 350 -11.98 -22.50 20.58
N LYS A 351 -11.96 -22.28 19.27
CA LYS A 351 -10.91 -21.54 18.56
C LYS A 351 -11.43 -20.15 18.22
N ILE A 352 -10.69 -19.12 18.62
CA ILE A 352 -11.01 -17.73 18.26
C ILE A 352 -10.83 -17.56 16.74
N VAL A 353 -11.92 -17.22 16.06
CA VAL A 353 -11.93 -16.95 14.60
C VAL A 353 -12.16 -15.48 14.30
N TYR A 354 -12.68 -14.72 15.27
CA TYR A 354 -12.90 -13.29 15.16
C TYR A 354 -12.58 -12.66 16.52
N ASN A 355 -11.80 -11.57 16.54
CA ASN A 355 -11.56 -10.77 17.73
C ASN A 355 -11.26 -9.33 17.31
N LYS A 356 -12.27 -8.45 17.39
CA LYS A 356 -12.14 -7.05 16.95
C LYS A 356 -13.14 -6.15 17.67
N LYS A 357 -12.79 -4.89 17.89
CA LYS A 357 -13.76 -3.84 18.20
C LYS A 357 -14.64 -3.58 16.98
N ILE A 358 -15.95 -3.57 17.17
CA ILE A 358 -16.94 -3.22 16.15
C ILE A 358 -17.75 -2.01 16.61
N GLU A 359 -18.05 -1.13 15.67
CA GLU A 359 -18.86 0.06 15.88
C GLU A 359 -19.87 0.16 14.74
N THR A 360 -21.15 0.38 15.06
CA THR A 360 -22.20 0.53 14.06
C THR A 360 -21.99 1.83 13.31
N ILE A 361 -21.85 1.72 11.99
CA ILE A 361 -21.91 2.88 11.10
C ILE A 361 -23.38 3.30 11.04
N GLU A 362 -23.73 4.42 11.67
CA GLU A 362 -25.13 4.86 11.82
C GLU A 362 -25.86 4.97 10.48
N GLN A 363 -25.18 5.42 9.41
CA GLN A 363 -25.80 5.56 8.08
C GLN A 363 -26.01 4.23 7.34
N LEU A 364 -25.51 3.12 7.88
CA LEU A 364 -25.60 1.80 7.26
C LEU A 364 -26.24 0.76 8.18
N GLY A 365 -26.50 1.07 9.46
CA GLY A 365 -26.99 0.10 10.44
C GLY A 365 -26.08 -1.14 10.61
N TYR A 366 -24.84 -1.08 10.13
CA TYR A 366 -23.92 -2.22 10.02
C TYR A 366 -22.67 -1.99 10.88
N ALA A 367 -22.30 -3.00 11.68
CA ALA A 367 -21.14 -2.93 12.56
C ALA A 367 -20.01 -3.88 12.16
N GLY A 368 -20.32 -5.00 11.51
CA GLY A 368 -19.33 -5.99 11.14
C GLY A 368 -19.95 -7.32 10.70
N SER A 369 -19.14 -8.17 10.09
CA SER A 369 -19.55 -9.52 9.70
C SER A 369 -18.40 -10.49 9.76
N CYS A 370 -18.71 -11.77 9.89
CA CYS A 370 -17.73 -12.85 9.83
C CYS A 370 -18.35 -14.13 9.26
N VAL A 371 -17.57 -14.87 8.48
CA VAL A 371 -17.94 -16.22 8.05
C VAL A 371 -17.52 -17.22 9.13
N ILE A 372 -18.41 -18.16 9.44
CA ILE A 372 -18.20 -19.21 10.43
C ILE A 372 -18.55 -20.58 9.84
N GLU A 373 -17.93 -21.62 10.39
CA GLU A 373 -18.38 -23.00 10.16
C GLU A 373 -19.69 -23.20 10.93
N ASN A 374 -20.74 -23.61 10.23
CA ASN A 374 -22.10 -23.69 10.76
C ASN A 374 -22.43 -25.06 11.40
N ASN A 375 -21.53 -26.03 11.23
CA ASN A 375 -21.60 -27.40 11.76
C ASN A 375 -20.81 -27.57 13.08
N LYS A 376 -20.36 -26.48 13.70
CA LYS A 376 -19.58 -26.46 14.94
C LYS A 376 -20.24 -25.58 15.99
N ASP A 377 -19.87 -25.77 17.25
CA ASP A 377 -20.31 -24.91 18.34
C ASP A 377 -19.75 -23.49 18.15
N VAL A 378 -20.64 -22.50 18.14
CA VAL A 378 -20.27 -21.08 17.98
C VAL A 378 -20.68 -20.29 19.22
N VAL A 379 -19.71 -19.60 19.82
CA VAL A 379 -19.89 -18.73 20.98
C VAL A 379 -19.39 -17.33 20.64
N ILE A 380 -20.21 -16.33 20.93
CA ILE A 380 -19.92 -14.92 20.71
C ILE A 380 -19.79 -14.26 22.07
N THR A 381 -18.64 -13.64 22.33
CA THR A 381 -18.33 -12.89 23.55
C THR A 381 -18.27 -11.40 23.22
N ILE A 382 -19.01 -10.59 23.98
CA ILE A 382 -19.11 -9.14 23.83
C ILE A 382 -18.57 -8.47 25.09
N ASP A 383 -17.55 -7.62 24.92
CA ASP A 383 -16.81 -6.89 25.95
C ASP A 383 -16.31 -7.75 27.12
N ASP A 384 -15.97 -9.02 26.85
CA ASP A 384 -15.59 -10.03 27.85
C ASP A 384 -16.62 -10.24 28.97
N LYS A 385 -17.85 -9.74 28.78
CA LYS A 385 -18.91 -9.68 29.79
C LYS A 385 -20.11 -10.54 29.43
N LYS A 386 -20.52 -10.54 28.16
CA LYS A 386 -21.71 -11.25 27.70
C LYS A 386 -21.32 -12.34 26.71
N GLN A 387 -21.77 -13.57 26.97
CA GLN A 387 -21.65 -14.68 26.03
C GLN A 387 -23.00 -15.03 25.42
N ILE A 388 -23.00 -15.27 24.11
CA ILE A 388 -24.15 -15.69 23.31
C ILE A 388 -23.73 -16.98 22.59
N LYS A 389 -24.37 -18.10 22.93
CA LYS A 389 -24.19 -19.37 22.20
C LYS A 389 -25.22 -19.46 21.08
N LEU A 390 -24.79 -19.67 19.84
CA LEU A 390 -25.70 -19.92 18.72
C LEU A 390 -26.26 -21.34 18.81
N ASN A 391 -27.50 -21.53 18.36
CA ASN A 391 -28.13 -22.86 18.34
C ASN A 391 -27.47 -23.72 17.25
N SER A 392 -26.66 -24.70 17.65
CA SER A 392 -25.89 -25.57 16.74
C SER A 392 -26.76 -26.52 15.92
N GLU A 393 -27.99 -26.82 16.33
CA GLU A 393 -28.91 -27.65 15.55
C GLU A 393 -29.59 -26.87 14.41
N GLN A 394 -29.83 -25.57 14.63
CA GLN A 394 -30.48 -24.71 13.65
C GLN A 394 -29.49 -24.04 12.71
N LEU A 395 -28.30 -23.71 13.20
CA LEU A 395 -27.27 -22.97 12.47
C LEU A 395 -26.93 -23.55 11.07
N PRO A 396 -26.80 -24.88 10.86
CA PRO A 396 -26.55 -25.45 9.53
C PRO A 396 -27.66 -25.20 8.50
N LYS A 397 -28.88 -24.87 8.94
CA LYS A 397 -30.05 -24.70 8.07
C LYS A 397 -30.13 -23.30 7.45
N TYR A 398 -29.33 -22.34 7.94
CA TYR A 398 -29.42 -20.93 7.55
C TYR A 398 -28.08 -20.36 7.15
N LYS A 399 -28.04 -19.56 6.07
CA LYS A 399 -26.84 -18.95 5.51
C LYS A 399 -26.51 -17.59 6.11
N PHE A 400 -27.52 -16.86 6.56
CA PHE A 400 -27.37 -15.51 7.10
C PHE A 400 -27.89 -15.46 8.53
N ILE A 401 -27.03 -15.03 9.45
CA ILE A 401 -27.37 -14.83 10.85
C ILE A 401 -27.22 -13.34 11.17
N TYR A 402 -28.31 -12.66 11.50
CA TYR A 402 -28.29 -11.24 11.86
C TYR A 402 -28.38 -11.11 13.38
N ILE A 403 -27.45 -10.35 13.96
CA ILE A 403 -27.40 -10.09 15.39
C ILE A 403 -27.55 -8.59 15.60
N GLY A 404 -28.73 -8.21 16.07
CA GLY A 404 -29.09 -6.85 16.46
C GLY A 404 -28.87 -6.62 17.95
N LYS A 405 -28.46 -5.41 18.32
CA LYS A 405 -28.37 -4.97 19.73
C LYS A 405 -29.26 -3.76 19.97
N ASP A 406 -30.13 -3.86 20.97
CA ASP A 406 -30.87 -2.73 21.54
C ASP A 406 -30.61 -2.66 23.05
N LYS A 407 -29.79 -1.69 23.47
CA LYS A 407 -29.30 -1.54 24.85
C LYS A 407 -28.64 -2.84 25.35
N ASN A 408 -29.35 -3.61 26.18
CA ASN A 408 -28.89 -4.88 26.76
C ASN A 408 -29.57 -6.11 26.13
N HIS A 409 -30.47 -5.92 25.16
CA HIS A 409 -31.19 -7.00 24.51
C HIS A 409 -30.54 -7.34 23.18
N TYR A 410 -30.42 -8.63 22.90
CA TYR A 410 -29.84 -9.14 21.67
C TYR A 410 -30.91 -9.87 20.88
N LYS A 411 -31.09 -9.50 19.63
CA LYS A 411 -31.99 -10.19 18.71
C LYS A 411 -31.16 -10.96 17.70
N ILE A 412 -31.36 -12.26 17.62
CA ILE A 412 -30.68 -13.12 16.65
C ILE A 412 -31.72 -13.58 15.66
N GLU A 413 -31.43 -13.42 14.38
CA GLU A 413 -32.30 -13.85 13.30
C GLU A 413 -31.57 -14.78 12.34
N TYR A 414 -32.15 -15.95 12.13
CA TYR A 414 -31.65 -16.99 11.26
C TYR A 414 -32.50 -17.00 9.99
N THR A 415 -31.88 -16.78 8.83
CA THR A 415 -32.58 -16.61 7.55
C THR A 415 -31.71 -17.08 6.37
N ASN A 416 -32.37 -17.44 5.27
CA ASN A 416 -31.72 -17.69 3.97
C ASN A 416 -31.93 -16.53 2.98
N ILE A 417 -32.47 -15.41 3.47
CA ILE A 417 -32.69 -14.18 2.71
C ILE A 417 -31.66 -13.14 3.16
N ALA A 418 -30.85 -12.69 2.22
CA ALA A 418 -29.91 -11.59 2.42
C ALA A 418 -30.67 -10.27 2.51
N ARG A 419 -30.37 -9.49 3.54
CA ARG A 419 -30.94 -8.17 3.77
C ARG A 419 -30.00 -7.06 3.34
N SER A 420 -30.60 -5.98 2.85
CA SER A 420 -29.94 -4.69 2.81
C SER A 420 -29.92 -4.11 4.23
N PHE A 421 -28.81 -3.46 4.56
CA PHE A 421 -28.72 -2.63 5.76
C PHE A 421 -29.18 -1.20 5.40
N LEU A 422 -29.66 -0.44 6.39
CA LEU A 422 -30.27 0.88 6.21
C LEU A 422 -29.29 2.01 6.44
#